data_AF-A0A978VKE0-F1
#
_entry.id   AF-A0A978VKE0-F1
#
_cell.length_a   1.000
_cell.length_b   1.000
_cell.length_c   1.000
_cell.angle_alpha   90.00
_cell.angle_beta   90.00
_cell.angle_gamma   90.00
#
_symmetry.space_group_name_H-M   'P 1'
#
loop_
_entity.id
_entity.type
_entity.pdbx_description
1 polymer ?
#
loop_
_entity_poly.entity_id
_entity_poly.type
_entity_poly.pdbx_seq_one_letter_code
_entity_poly.pdbx_strand_id
1 'polypeptide(L)'
;MAPNVFGDPITDETLKALPESEASDTRYSCLFVRQSTAAVVYFANNGRIGGFCKWLLAWHSGGFIGENKVFAVFEEPQSVEHDWEAIREKLNNSGQDHTERTPYGFKATVTITPGNTPALIATITLDLPLENA
;
A
#
# COMPACT_ATOMS: atom_id res chain seq x y z
N MET A 1 -27.29 -5.16 -5.37
CA MET A 1 -26.01 -5.36 -6.10
C MET A 1 -25.07 -4.31 -5.55
N ALA A 2 -24.02 -4.72 -4.83
CA ALA A 2 -23.10 -3.76 -4.22
C ALA A 2 -22.30 -3.06 -5.34
N PRO A 3 -22.12 -1.73 -5.29
CA PRO A 3 -21.23 -1.06 -6.23
C PRO A 3 -19.80 -1.56 -6.03
N ASN A 4 -19.06 -1.67 -7.13
CA ASN A 4 -17.66 -2.08 -7.15
C ASN A 4 -16.86 -1.28 -6.10
N VAL A 5 -16.23 -2.01 -5.17
CA VAL A 5 -15.42 -1.46 -4.06
C VAL A 5 -14.00 -1.10 -4.50
N PHE A 6 -13.61 -1.59 -5.68
CA PHE A 6 -12.35 -1.25 -6.33
C PHE A 6 -12.70 -0.31 -7.49
N GLY A 7 -12.00 0.82 -7.56
CA GLY A 7 -12.20 1.84 -8.59
C GLY A 7 -12.11 1.28 -10.01
N ASP A 8 -12.38 2.13 -10.99
CA ASP A 8 -12.44 1.70 -12.39
C ASP A 8 -11.14 0.99 -12.81
N PRO A 9 -11.24 -0.15 -13.51
CA PRO A 9 -10.07 -0.89 -13.95
C PRO A 9 -9.21 -0.01 -14.83
N ILE A 10 -7.89 -0.03 -14.60
CA ILE A 10 -6.95 0.62 -15.51
C ILE A 10 -7.06 -0.05 -16.87
N THR A 11 -7.47 0.69 -17.89
CA THR A 11 -7.62 0.20 -19.26
C THR A 11 -6.44 0.63 -20.13
N ASP A 12 -6.31 0.00 -21.30
CA ASP A 12 -5.31 0.39 -22.31
C ASP A 12 -5.47 1.87 -22.75
N GLU A 13 -6.66 2.43 -22.61
CA GLU A 13 -6.96 3.83 -22.90
C GLU A 13 -6.35 4.76 -21.84
N THR A 14 -6.39 4.36 -20.56
CA THR A 14 -5.70 5.06 -19.48
C THR A 14 -4.18 5.05 -19.69
N LEU A 15 -3.62 3.94 -20.16
CA LEU A 15 -2.19 3.83 -20.46
C LEU A 15 -1.76 4.72 -21.65
N LYS A 16 -2.62 4.85 -22.66
CA LYS A 16 -2.37 5.74 -23.82
C LYS A 16 -2.50 7.22 -23.51
N ALA A 17 -3.21 7.57 -22.43
CA ALA A 17 -3.35 8.95 -21.97
C ALA A 17 -2.16 9.43 -21.12
N LEU A 18 -1.22 8.54 -20.76
CA LEU A 18 0.02 8.91 -20.09
C LEU A 18 0.96 9.59 -21.10
N PRO A 19 1.64 10.69 -20.72
CA PRO A 19 2.57 11.37 -21.62
C PRO A 19 3.66 10.38 -22.07
N GLU A 20 3.87 10.26 -23.38
CA GLU A 20 5.00 9.52 -23.92
C GLU A 20 6.28 10.14 -23.35
N SER A 21 7.07 9.35 -22.64
CA SER A 21 8.35 9.82 -22.12
C SER A 21 9.29 10.07 -23.30
N GLU A 22 9.60 11.33 -23.59
CA GLU A 22 10.64 11.67 -24.56
C GLU A 22 11.99 11.16 -24.04
N ALA A 23 12.46 10.06 -24.62
CA ALA A 23 13.83 9.60 -24.44
C ALA A 23 14.75 10.49 -25.29
N SER A 24 15.06 11.70 -24.80
CA SER A 24 16.09 12.54 -25.39
C SER A 24 17.48 12.08 -24.94
N ASP A 25 18.24 11.61 -25.92
CA ASP A 25 19.66 11.25 -25.87
C ASP A 25 20.50 12.20 -24.99
N THR A 26 20.79 11.76 -23.77
CA THR A 26 21.77 12.41 -22.91
C THR A 26 22.59 11.30 -22.24
N ARG A 27 23.91 11.34 -22.41
CA ARG A 27 24.86 10.46 -21.71
C ARG A 27 24.91 10.81 -20.22
N TYR A 28 23.85 10.45 -19.51
CA TYR A 28 23.93 10.18 -18.09
C TYR A 28 24.24 8.69 -17.98
N SER A 29 25.22 8.31 -17.19
CA SER A 29 25.25 6.98 -16.61
C SER A 29 23.96 6.85 -15.79
N CYS A 30 22.89 6.41 -16.44
CA CYS A 30 21.63 6.09 -15.80
C CYS A 30 21.90 4.82 -14.98
N LEU A 31 22.46 5.01 -13.79
CA LEU A 31 22.23 4.09 -12.70
C LEU A 31 20.70 4.09 -12.57
N PHE A 32 20.02 3.05 -13.05
CA PHE A 32 18.58 2.90 -12.97
C PHE A 32 18.17 2.74 -11.50
N VAL A 33 18.26 3.80 -10.70
CA VAL A 33 17.75 3.82 -9.33
C VAL A 33 16.25 4.03 -9.43
N ARG A 34 15.52 2.98 -9.81
CA ARG A 34 14.05 3.00 -9.83
C ARG A 34 13.56 2.92 -8.39
N GLN A 35 13.54 4.06 -7.71
CA GLN A 35 12.87 4.21 -6.43
C GLN A 35 11.38 4.49 -6.69
N SER A 36 10.53 3.85 -5.91
CA SER A 36 9.08 4.09 -5.92
C SER A 36 8.63 4.28 -4.49
N THR A 37 7.89 5.34 -4.24
CA THR A 37 7.23 5.60 -2.95
C THR A 37 5.78 5.94 -3.23
N ALA A 38 4.85 5.23 -2.61
CA ALA A 38 3.42 5.44 -2.81
C ALA A 38 2.62 4.87 -1.63
N ALA A 39 1.34 5.23 -1.59
CA ALA A 39 0.38 4.68 -0.65
C ALA A 39 -0.98 4.46 -1.31
N VAL A 40 -1.74 3.53 -0.75
CA VAL A 40 -3.10 3.18 -1.14
C VAL A 40 -3.96 3.03 0.11
N VAL A 41 -5.24 3.38 -0.02
CA VAL A 41 -6.21 3.26 1.07
C VAL A 41 -7.33 2.35 0.59
N TYR A 42 -7.55 1.27 1.34
CA TYR A 42 -8.67 0.37 1.12
C TYR A 42 -9.73 0.60 2.18
N PHE A 43 -11.00 0.53 1.79
CA PHE A 43 -12.11 0.54 2.73
C PHE A 43 -12.60 -0.89 2.90
N ALA A 44 -12.62 -1.38 4.13
CA ALA A 44 -13.03 -2.74 4.45
C ALA A 44 -14.23 -2.72 5.41
N ASN A 45 -15.17 -3.64 5.16
CA ASN A 45 -16.35 -3.85 5.98
C ASN A 45 -16.43 -5.31 6.42
N ASN A 46 -16.41 -5.53 7.71
CA ASN A 46 -16.68 -6.81 8.35
C ASN A 46 -18.13 -6.84 8.84
N GLY A 47 -19.03 -7.18 7.92
CA GLY A 47 -20.47 -7.25 8.17
C GLY A 47 -20.90 -8.27 9.24
N ARG A 48 -19.99 -9.11 9.76
CA ARG A 48 -20.31 -10.07 10.83
C ARG A 48 -20.27 -9.44 12.23
N ILE A 49 -19.38 -8.48 12.46
CA ILE A 49 -19.21 -7.81 13.76
C ILE A 49 -19.39 -6.29 13.65
N GLY A 50 -19.91 -5.80 12.51
CA GLY A 50 -20.21 -4.39 12.29
C GLY A 50 -18.97 -3.51 12.14
N GLY A 51 -17.80 -4.09 11.91
CA GLY A 51 -16.53 -3.37 11.80
C GLY A 51 -16.36 -2.70 10.45
N PHE A 52 -16.23 -1.37 10.41
CA PHE A 52 -15.81 -0.64 9.22
C PHE A 52 -14.45 -0.01 9.50
N CYS A 53 -13.48 -0.19 8.60
CA CYS A 53 -12.15 0.40 8.75
C CYS A 53 -11.58 0.87 7.41
N LYS A 54 -10.67 1.84 7.50
CA LYS A 54 -9.72 2.15 6.44
C LYS A 54 -8.46 1.35 6.68
N TRP A 55 -7.85 0.86 5.61
CA TRP A 55 -6.54 0.25 5.66
C TRP A 55 -5.61 1.04 4.76
N LEU A 56 -4.74 1.83 5.37
CA LEU A 56 -3.68 2.55 4.67
C LEU A 56 -2.49 1.60 4.53
N LEU A 57 -2.00 1.44 3.31
CA LEU A 57 -0.79 0.70 2.95
C LEU A 57 0.13 1.65 2.20
N ALA A 58 1.35 1.83 2.70
CA ALA A 58 2.41 2.60 2.05
C ALA A 58 3.66 1.74 1.84
N TRP A 59 4.40 2.02 0.77
CA TRP A 59 5.66 1.35 0.47
C TRP A 59 6.71 2.31 -0.06
N HIS A 60 7.96 1.96 0.19
CA HIS A 60 9.15 2.58 -0.39
C HIS A 60 10.04 1.48 -0.97
N SER A 61 10.52 1.66 -2.19
CA SER A 61 11.60 0.87 -2.76
C SER A 61 12.85 1.72 -2.86
N GLY A 62 13.89 1.33 -2.13
CA GLY A 62 15.13 2.09 -2.02
C GLY A 62 16.08 1.90 -3.22
N GLY A 63 15.77 0.95 -4.10
CA GLY A 63 16.61 0.60 -5.25
C GLY A 63 18.00 0.13 -4.80
N PHE A 64 19.04 0.56 -5.52
CA PHE A 64 20.42 0.07 -5.33
C PHE A 64 21.07 0.46 -3.99
N ILE A 65 20.63 1.54 -3.37
CA ILE A 65 21.32 2.18 -2.23
C ILE A 65 20.44 2.31 -0.99
N GLY A 66 19.15 2.00 -1.11
CA GLY A 66 18.19 2.17 -0.03
C GLY A 66 17.50 0.87 0.30
N GLU A 67 16.98 0.79 1.52
CA GLU A 67 16.17 -0.33 1.95
C GLU A 67 14.74 -0.23 1.42
N ASN A 68 14.13 -1.37 1.14
CA ASN A 68 12.70 -1.43 0.89
C ASN A 68 11.96 -1.36 2.21
N LYS A 69 10.88 -0.58 2.27
CA LYS A 69 10.11 -0.35 3.49
C LYS A 69 8.62 -0.46 3.21
N VAL A 70 7.88 -0.94 4.20
CA VAL A 70 6.41 -1.00 4.18
C VAL A 70 5.85 -0.46 5.47
N PHE A 71 4.73 0.21 5.36
CA PHE A 71 3.94 0.67 6.49
C PHE A 71 2.48 0.36 6.19
N ALA A 72 1.78 -0.19 7.17
CA ALA A 72 0.34 -0.33 7.07
C ALA A 72 -0.30 0.03 8.40
N VAL A 73 -1.53 0.54 8.34
CA VAL A 73 -2.31 0.85 9.53
C VAL A 73 -3.79 0.72 9.24
N PHE A 74 -4.54 0.19 10.21
CA PHE A 74 -5.98 0.30 10.22
C PHE A 74 -6.43 1.56 10.95
N GLU A 75 -7.31 2.32 10.32
CA GLU A 75 -7.87 3.54 10.88
C GLU A 75 -9.39 3.49 10.93
N GLU A 76 -9.95 4.26 11.85
CA GLU A 76 -11.39 4.47 11.90
C GLU A 76 -11.87 5.21 10.64
N PRO A 77 -13.10 4.92 10.17
CA PRO A 77 -13.64 5.49 8.93
C PRO A 77 -13.72 7.01 8.91
N GLN A 78 -13.85 7.63 10.09
CA GLN A 78 -14.01 9.06 10.26
C GLN A 78 -12.66 9.79 10.42
N SER A 79 -11.51 9.11 10.38
CA SER A 79 -10.20 9.79 10.33
C SER A 79 -10.12 10.66 9.06
N VAL A 80 -9.92 11.95 9.24
CA VAL A 80 -9.80 12.92 8.14
C VAL A 80 -8.31 13.19 7.91
N GLU A 81 -7.94 13.18 6.64
CA GLU A 81 -6.62 13.52 6.08
C GLU A 81 -5.45 12.59 6.41
N HIS A 82 -4.98 11.96 5.34
CA HIS A 82 -3.68 11.34 5.28
C HIS A 82 -2.63 12.43 5.02
N ASP A 83 -2.08 13.00 6.10
CA ASP A 83 -0.88 13.83 6.01
C ASP A 83 0.25 12.98 5.41
N TRP A 84 0.63 13.30 4.17
CA TRP A 84 1.65 12.57 3.45
C TRP A 84 3.01 12.63 4.16
N GLU A 85 3.34 13.73 4.83
CA GLU A 85 4.61 13.84 5.56
C GLU A 85 4.60 12.92 6.78
N ALA A 86 3.48 12.83 7.50
CA ALA A 86 3.33 11.87 8.61
C ALA A 86 3.41 10.41 8.13
N ILE A 87 2.80 10.09 6.97
CA ILE A 87 2.91 8.75 6.37
C ILE A 87 4.34 8.44 5.99
N ARG A 88 5.02 9.42 5.37
CA ARG A 88 6.41 9.27 4.95
C ARG A 88 7.36 9.11 6.14
N GLU A 89 7.13 9.82 7.23
CA GLU A 89 7.90 9.66 8.47
C GLU A 89 7.72 8.25 9.04
N LYS A 90 6.47 7.76 9.15
CA LYS A 90 6.18 6.40 9.62
C LYS A 90 6.82 5.34 8.71
N LEU A 91 6.76 5.53 7.39
CA LEU A 91 7.37 4.65 6.40
C LEU A 91 8.91 4.67 6.47
N ASN A 92 9.53 5.82 6.73
CA ASN A 92 10.98 5.90 6.91
C ASN A 92 11.45 5.18 8.18
N ASN A 93 10.60 5.12 9.20
CA ASN A 93 10.86 4.46 10.47
C ASN A 93 10.41 2.99 10.50
N SER A 94 9.94 2.44 9.37
CA SER A 94 9.46 1.06 9.27
C SER A 94 10.49 0.09 8.66
N GLY A 95 10.14 -1.20 8.66
CA GLY A 95 10.94 -2.29 8.11
C GLY A 95 10.38 -2.89 6.82
N GLN A 96 10.83 -4.08 6.47
CA GLN A 96 10.42 -4.82 5.26
C GLN A 96 9.14 -5.63 5.45
N ASP A 97 8.69 -5.77 6.68
CA ASP A 97 7.49 -6.51 7.06
C ASP A 97 6.67 -5.74 8.09
N HIS A 98 5.36 -5.94 8.02
CA HIS A 98 4.40 -5.35 8.95
C HIS A 98 3.23 -6.31 9.16
N THR A 99 2.77 -6.46 10.39
CA THR A 99 1.55 -7.22 10.71
C THR A 99 0.75 -6.48 11.76
N GLU A 100 -0.55 -6.38 11.53
CA GLU A 100 -1.49 -5.69 12.42
C GLU A 100 -2.78 -6.50 12.57
N ARG A 101 -3.41 -6.40 13.73
CA ARG A 101 -4.74 -6.93 14.01
C ARG A 101 -5.59 -5.85 14.67
N THR A 102 -6.88 -5.82 14.34
CA THR A 102 -7.83 -4.88 14.94
C THR A 102 -8.86 -5.59 15.81
N PRO A 103 -9.43 -4.90 16.80
CA PRO A 103 -10.60 -5.40 17.55
C PRO A 103 -11.83 -5.66 16.66
N TYR A 104 -11.87 -5.05 15.47
CA TYR A 104 -12.94 -5.20 14.48
C TYR A 104 -12.75 -6.43 13.56
N GLY A 105 -11.88 -7.35 13.97
CA GLY A 105 -11.68 -8.65 13.34
C GLY A 105 -11.05 -8.57 11.95
N PHE A 106 -10.14 -7.62 11.76
CA PHE A 106 -9.27 -7.57 10.60
C PHE A 106 -7.85 -7.92 10.99
N LYS A 107 -7.16 -8.62 10.11
CA LYS A 107 -5.73 -8.87 10.19
C LYS A 107 -5.09 -8.53 8.86
N ALA A 108 -4.03 -7.73 8.89
CA ALA A 108 -3.21 -7.43 7.74
C ALA A 108 -1.79 -7.94 7.94
N THR A 109 -1.21 -8.49 6.89
CA THR A 109 0.23 -8.81 6.81
C THR A 109 0.76 -8.24 5.50
N VAL A 110 1.83 -7.45 5.59
CA VAL A 110 2.46 -6.78 4.46
C VAL A 110 3.94 -7.11 4.48
N THR A 111 4.49 -7.47 3.32
CA THR A 111 5.90 -7.76 3.16
C THR A 111 6.38 -7.17 1.83
N ILE A 112 7.60 -6.65 1.82
CA ILE A 112 8.30 -6.25 0.60
C ILE A 112 9.62 -7.02 0.53
N THR A 113 9.87 -7.69 -0.59
CA THR A 113 11.11 -8.46 -0.72
C THR A 113 12.33 -7.53 -0.82
N PRO A 114 13.53 -8.00 -0.48
CA PRO A 114 14.76 -7.27 -0.78
C PRO A 114 14.99 -7.12 -2.29
N GLY A 115 15.90 -6.21 -2.66
CA GLY A 115 16.36 -6.02 -4.04
C GLY A 115 15.75 -4.81 -4.76
N ASN A 116 16.18 -4.62 -6.02
CA ASN A 116 15.88 -3.40 -6.80
C ASN A 116 14.55 -3.46 -7.56
N THR A 117 13.96 -4.65 -7.69
CA THR A 117 12.63 -4.87 -8.26
C THR A 117 11.82 -5.72 -7.29
N PRO A 118 11.49 -5.18 -6.12
CA PRO A 118 10.92 -5.96 -5.05
C PRO A 118 9.46 -6.35 -5.34
N ALA A 119 9.06 -7.52 -4.86
CA ALA A 119 7.66 -7.92 -4.80
C ALA A 119 7.06 -7.35 -3.51
N LEU A 120 5.94 -6.63 -3.64
CA LEU A 120 5.11 -6.19 -2.52
C LEU A 120 3.93 -7.17 -2.40
N ILE A 121 3.82 -7.83 -1.24
CA ILE A 121 2.72 -8.74 -0.92
C ILE A 121 1.98 -8.17 0.28
N ALA A 122 0.73 -7.79 0.07
CA ALA A 122 -0.14 -7.24 1.09
C ALA A 122 -1.41 -8.10 1.18
N THR A 123 -1.63 -8.73 2.33
CA THR A 123 -2.74 -9.65 2.57
C THR A 123 -3.62 -9.10 3.68
N ILE A 124 -4.90 -8.86 3.39
CA ILE A 124 -5.93 -8.59 4.41
C ILE A 124 -6.79 -9.83 4.56
N THR A 125 -7.09 -10.19 5.80
CA THR A 125 -7.99 -11.29 6.14
C THR A 125 -8.96 -10.86 7.23
N LEU A 126 -10.10 -11.55 7.30
CA LEU A 126 -10.98 -11.48 8.46
C LEU A 126 -10.44 -12.42 9.53
N ASP A 127 -10.25 -11.89 10.74
CA ASP A 127 -9.73 -12.60 11.91
C ASP A 127 -10.85 -12.59 12.95
N LEU A 128 -11.70 -13.62 12.95
CA LEU A 128 -12.81 -13.69 13.89
C LEU A 128 -12.24 -13.87 15.32
N PRO A 129 -12.75 -13.14 16.32
CA PRO A 129 -12.40 -13.43 17.70
C PRO A 129 -12.81 -14.86 18.04
N LEU A 130 -11.91 -15.59 18.72
CA LEU A 130 -12.00 -17.03 19.06
C LEU A 130 -13.23 -17.44 19.88
N GLU A 131 -14.14 -16.54 20.22
CA GLU A 131 -15.28 -16.81 21.10
C GLU A 131 -16.51 -17.42 20.40
N ASN A 132 -16.48 -17.66 19.08
CA ASN A 132 -17.62 -18.24 18.35
C ASN A 132 -17.24 -19.37 17.38
N ALA A 133 -16.23 -20.19 17.69
CA ALA A 133 -15.89 -21.41 16.94
C ALA A 133 -16.43 -22.66 17.64
#